data_AF-A0A524ADV1-F1
#
_entry.id   AF-A0A524ADV1-F1
#
_cell.length_a   1.000
_cell.length_b   1.000
_cell.length_c   1.000
_cell.angle_alpha   90.00
_cell.angle_beta   90.00
_cell.angle_gamma   90.00
#
_symmetry.space_group_name_H-M   'P 1'
#
loop_
_entity.id
_entity.type
_entity.pdbx_description
1 polymer ?
#
loop_
_entity_poly.entity_id
_entity_poly.type
_entity_poly.pdbx_seq_one_letter_code
_entity_poly.pdbx_strand_id
1 'polypeptide(L)'
;MHIPRYWRAQNQRYSLAGEICKQCGARLFPPRDVCPECRELALEPFALDLDDEVYPLFTRALEVRGEGLPEAMSLVNFPLAE
;
A
#
# COMPACT_ATOMS: atom_id res chain seq x y z
N MET A 1 -15.84 -4.76 16.97
CA MET A 1 -15.89 -5.34 15.60
C MET A 1 -15.84 -4.20 14.58
N HIS A 2 -14.90 -4.23 13.62
CA HIS A 2 -14.69 -3.15 12.64
C HIS A 2 -15.07 -3.56 11.20
N ILE A 3 -16.14 -4.35 11.03
CA ILE A 3 -16.57 -4.93 9.74
C ILE A 3 -16.60 -3.90 8.59
N PRO A 4 -17.16 -2.68 8.75
CA PRO A 4 -17.22 -1.71 7.66
C PRO A 4 -15.86 -1.23 7.17
N ARG A 5 -14.83 -1.21 8.04
CA ARG A 5 -13.47 -0.82 7.65
C ARG A 5 -12.83 -1.88 6.77
N TYR A 6 -13.03 -3.16 7.09
CA TYR A 6 -12.50 -4.26 6.28
C TYR A 6 -13.14 -4.29 4.90
N TRP A 7 -14.45 -4.10 4.82
CA TRP A 7 -15.18 -4.07 3.55
C TRP A 7 -14.71 -2.92 2.64
N ARG A 8 -14.60 -1.69 3.16
CA ARG A 8 -14.10 -0.55 2.36
C ARG A 8 -12.65 -0.73 1.91
N ALA A 9 -11.82 -1.35 2.73
CA ALA A 9 -10.41 -1.57 2.42
C ALA A 9 -10.14 -2.89 1.66
N GLN A 10 -11.18 -3.61 1.23
CA GLN A 10 -11.03 -4.92 0.63
C GLN A 10 -10.23 -4.87 -0.68
N ASN A 11 -10.58 -3.94 -1.58
CA ASN A 11 -9.94 -3.82 -2.89
C ASN A 11 -8.45 -3.45 -2.76
N GLN A 12 -8.11 -2.41 -1.99
CA GLN A 12 -6.71 -2.01 -1.77
C GLN A 12 -5.85 -3.11 -1.12
N ARG A 13 -6.43 -4.05 -0.38
CA ARG A 13 -5.68 -5.14 0.30
C ARG A 13 -5.51 -6.37 -0.56
N TYR A 14 -6.53 -6.73 -1.34
CA TYR A 14 -6.53 -7.98 -2.10
C TYR A 14 -6.01 -7.83 -3.52
N SER A 15 -6.18 -6.66 -4.13
CA SER A 15 -5.69 -6.39 -5.48
C SER A 15 -4.59 -5.34 -5.53
N LEU A 16 -4.10 -4.89 -4.37
CA LEU A 16 -3.12 -3.79 -4.24
C LEU A 16 -3.48 -2.59 -5.14
N ALA A 17 -4.78 -2.29 -5.22
CA ALA A 17 -5.27 -1.18 -6.05
C ALA A 17 -4.89 0.15 -5.39
N GLY A 18 -4.11 0.96 -6.10
CA GLY A 18 -3.81 2.35 -5.81
C GLY A 18 -4.48 3.29 -6.83
N GLU A 19 -4.04 4.54 -6.84
CA GLU A 19 -4.54 5.56 -7.77
C GLU A 19 -3.39 6.33 -8.42
N ILE A 20 -3.57 6.80 -9.65
CA ILE A 20 -2.63 7.72 -10.32
C ILE A 20 -3.27 9.11 -10.40
N CYS A 21 -2.52 10.13 -9.97
CA CYS A 21 -2.95 11.51 -10.13
C CYS A 21 -2.72 11.96 -11.58
N LYS A 22 -3.78 12.44 -12.24
CA LYS A 22 -3.70 12.97 -13.62
C LYS A 22 -2.83 14.20 -13.78
N GLN A 23 -2.69 15.01 -12.73
CA GLN A 23 -2.00 16.29 -12.81
C GLN A 23 -0.48 16.16 -12.66
N CYS A 24 -0.04 15.43 -11.64
CA CYS A 24 1.38 15.28 -11.34
C CYS A 24 1.95 13.91 -11.71
N GLY A 25 1.11 12.95 -12.11
CA GLY A 25 1.53 11.57 -12.38
C GLY A 25 1.89 10.77 -11.12
N ALA A 26 1.71 11.34 -9.92
CA ALA A 26 2.03 10.65 -8.68
C ALA A 26 1.15 9.42 -8.52
N ARG A 27 1.78 8.26 -8.29
CA ARG A 27 1.09 7.01 -7.97
C ARG A 27 0.93 6.92 -6.45
N LEU A 28 -0.29 6.69 -5.99
CA LEU A 28 -0.71 6.78 -4.61
C LEU A 28 -1.17 5.41 -4.13
N PHE A 29 -0.53 4.95 -3.05
CA PHE A 29 -0.97 3.78 -2.31
C PHE A 29 -0.88 4.06 -0.80
N PRO A 30 -1.96 3.87 -0.02
CA PRO A 30 -3.33 3.48 -0.41
C PRO A 30 -4.05 4.53 -1.29
N PRO A 31 -5.17 4.17 -1.96
CA PRO A 31 -5.96 5.11 -2.76
C PRO A 31 -6.56 6.23 -1.90
N ARG A 32 -6.63 7.44 -2.44
CA ARG A 32 -7.07 8.67 -1.76
C ARG A 32 -7.65 9.66 -2.76
N ASP A 33 -8.84 10.19 -2.46
CA ASP A 33 -9.53 11.18 -3.30
C ASP A 33 -8.71 12.45 -3.60
N VAL A 34 -7.79 12.83 -2.70
CA VAL A 34 -6.97 14.05 -2.80
C VAL A 34 -5.49 13.70 -2.82
N CYS A 35 -4.80 14.14 -3.87
CA CYS A 35 -3.36 13.96 -4.02
C CYS A 35 -2.59 14.80 -2.98
N PRO A 36 -1.64 14.23 -2.22
CA PRO A 36 -0.83 15.00 -1.26
C PRO A 36 0.15 15.97 -1.94
N GLU A 37 0.58 15.68 -3.17
CA GLU A 37 1.57 16.48 -3.91
C GLU A 37 0.93 17.74 -4.50
N CYS A 38 -0.15 17.57 -5.29
CA CYS A 38 -0.77 18.67 -6.02
C CYS A 38 -2.12 19.13 -5.45
N ARG A 39 -2.67 18.44 -4.44
CA ARG A 39 -3.98 18.72 -3.82
C ARG A 39 -5.19 18.67 -4.75
N GLU A 40 -5.00 18.11 -5.95
CA GLU A 40 -6.06 17.89 -6.91
C GLU A 40 -6.69 16.49 -6.73
N LEU A 41 -7.86 16.28 -7.35
CA LEU A 41 -8.57 15.01 -7.35
C LEU A 41 -7.73 13.90 -8.00
N ALA A 42 -7.49 12.81 -7.26
CA ALA A 42 -6.96 11.56 -7.79
C ALA A 42 -8.11 10.56 -7.93
N LEU A 43 -8.40 10.11 -9.15
CA LEU A 43 -9.61 9.35 -9.46
C LEU A 43 -9.36 8.15 -10.37
N GLU A 44 -8.13 7.96 -10.87
CA GLU A 44 -7.83 6.84 -11.77
C GLU A 44 -7.26 5.66 -11.01
N PRO A 45 -8.00 4.54 -10.90
CA PRO A 45 -7.51 3.34 -10.24
C PRO A 45 -6.40 2.70 -11.08
N PHE A 46 -5.37 2.23 -10.39
CA PHE A 46 -4.21 1.56 -10.96
C PHE A 46 -3.88 0.34 -10.10
N ALA A 47 -3.60 -0.79 -10.73
CA ALA A 47 -3.13 -1.97 -10.03
C ALA A 47 -1.60 -1.89 -9.89
N LEU A 48 -1.09 -1.92 -8.66
CA LEU A 48 0.36 -2.06 -8.45
C LEU A 48 0.81 -3.41 -9.00
N ASP A 49 1.77 -3.40 -9.91
CA ASP A 49 2.46 -4.61 -10.34
C ASP A 49 3.49 -5.01 -9.26
N LEU A 50 3.33 -6.23 -8.76
CA LEU A 50 4.25 -6.88 -7.83
C LEU A 50 5.38 -7.53 -8.64
N ASP A 51 6.26 -6.74 -9.24
CA ASP A 51 7.51 -7.30 -9.76
C ASP A 51 8.45 -7.62 -8.58
N ASP A 52 9.22 -8.70 -8.70
CA ASP A 52 9.88 -9.47 -7.63
C ASP A 52 10.98 -8.75 -6.81
N GLU A 53 11.09 -7.42 -6.89
CA GLU A 53 12.05 -6.66 -6.09
C GLU A 53 11.47 -6.32 -4.71
N VAL A 54 11.58 -7.27 -3.79
CA VAL A 54 11.38 -7.02 -2.37
C VAL A 54 12.50 -6.11 -1.87
N TYR A 55 12.27 -4.79 -1.85
CA TYR A 55 13.19 -3.84 -1.22
C TYR A 55 13.16 -4.01 0.31
N PRO A 56 14.27 -4.44 0.95
CA PRO A 56 14.27 -4.70 2.38
C PRO A 56 14.47 -3.39 3.15
N LEU A 57 13.43 -2.88 3.79
CA LEU A 57 13.60 -1.87 4.83
C LEU A 57 13.33 -2.48 6.21
N PHE A 58 14.43 -2.64 6.95
CA PHE A 58 14.57 -2.91 8.38
C PHE A 58 13.62 -3.96 8.98
N THR A 59 14.08 -5.21 9.03
CA THR A 59 13.44 -6.27 9.81
C THR A 59 13.67 -6.03 11.31
N ARG A 60 12.64 -5.55 12.02
CA ARG A 60 12.63 -5.62 13.49
C ARG A 60 11.87 -6.87 13.88
N ALA A 61 12.59 -7.93 14.25
CA ALA A 61 11.99 -9.09 14.88
C ALA A 61 11.36 -8.64 16.20
N LEU A 62 10.04 -8.54 16.23
CA LEU A 62 9.29 -8.31 17.46
C LEU A 62 9.01 -9.68 18.07
N GLU A 63 9.64 -9.98 19.21
CA GLU A 63 9.23 -11.10 20.04
C GLU A 63 7.84 -10.79 20.59
N VAL A 64 6.80 -11.38 20.00
CA VAL A 64 5.47 -11.35 20.56
C VAL A 64 5.43 -12.40 21.66
N ARG A 65 5.42 -11.96 22.94
CA ARG A 65 5.23 -12.87 24.08
C ARG A 65 3.89 -13.59 23.93
N GLY A 66 3.92 -14.87 23.59
CA GLY A 66 2.80 -15.79 23.82
C GLY A 66 2.44 -16.75 22.69
N GLU A 67 2.69 -16.46 21.43
CA GLU A 67 2.25 -17.31 20.31
C GLU A 67 3.16 -17.09 19.08
N GLY A 68 3.70 -18.16 18.51
CA GLY A 68 4.24 -18.18 17.14
C GLY A 68 5.73 -17.82 16.94
N LEU A 69 6.29 -18.37 15.85
CA LEU A 69 7.63 -18.10 15.32
C LEU A 69 7.88 -16.58 15.14
N PRO A 70 9.13 -16.11 15.13
CA PRO A 70 9.42 -14.69 14.91
C PRO A 70 8.85 -14.23 13.56
N GLU A 71 7.93 -13.27 13.59
CA GLU A 71 7.40 -12.64 12.39
C GLU A 71 8.39 -11.56 11.90
N ALA A 72 8.73 -11.62 10.62
CA ALA A 72 9.48 -10.56 9.95
C ALA A 72 8.52 -9.49 9.44
N MET A 73 8.59 -8.29 10.01
CA MET A 73 7.92 -7.10 9.46
C MET A 73 8.93 -6.26 8.69
N SER A 74 8.58 -5.82 7.48
CA SER A 74 9.37 -4.90 6.66
C SER A 74 8.47 -3.85 6.01
N LEU A 75 9.04 -2.67 5.75
CA LEU A 75 8.44 -1.72 4.81
C LEU A 75 8.96 -2.07 3.42
N VAL A 76 8.03 -2.27 2.48
CA VAL A 76 8.34 -2.59 1.08
C VAL A 76 8.16 -1.32 0.26
N ASN A 77 9.20 -0.97 -0.50
CA ASN A 77 9.07 0.06 -1.51
C ASN A 77 8.58 -0.60 -2.80
N PHE A 78 7.47 -0.13 -3.36
CA PHE A 78 6.97 -0.66 -4.62
C PHE A 78 7.62 0.12 -5.77
N PRO A 79 8.23 -0.55 -6.77
CA PRO A 79 8.62 0.15 -7.98
C PRO A 79 7.34 0.65 -8.64
N LEU A 80 7.17 1.97 -8.63
CA LEU A 80 6.16 2.61 -9.44
C LEU A 80 6.68 2.44 -10.88
N ALA A 81 6.24 1.38 -11.57
CA ALA A 81 6.65 1.03 -12.94
C ALA A 81 6.69 2.29 -13.82
N GLU A 82 7.62 2.38 -14.77
CA GLU A 82 7.82 3.58 -15.60
C GLU A 82 6.54 4.06 -16.31
#